data_AF-A0A7S1EPR6-F1
#
_entry.id   AF-A0A7S1EPR6-F1
#
_cell.length_a   1.000
_cell.length_b   1.000
_cell.length_c   1.000
_cell.angle_alpha   90.00
_cell.angle_beta   90.00
_cell.angle_gamma   90.00
#
_symmetry.space_group_name_H-M   'P 1'
#
loop_
_entity.id
_entity.type
_entity.pdbx_description
1 polymer ?
#
loop_
_entity_poly.entity_id
_entity_poly.type
_entity_poly.pdbx_seq_one_letter_code
_entity_poly.pdbx_strand_id
1 'polypeptide(L)'
;RESEQFLSSGERQLLRDEVTEDDIAKSVSSWTRIPVAKLLSSEKEKLLGLGDELARRVIGQKEAIAAVTEAVQRSRAGLSNPNRPIASFAFLGPTGVGKTELSKALTEQLFDDENALIRLDMSEYMEKFNVSRLIGSPPGYVGYEEGGQLTEAVRRRPYSVVLFDEIEKAHPDVFNILLQLLDDGRITDSQGRTVDFTNTIVILTSNIGSEMILEQSKDPTQYEIMYARVMDALRARFRPEFLNRLDEFIIFRALGRPELRQIVKLQVEDVGKRIADKKMTIKVTEEALDYISEVGYDPVYGARPLKRAIQRELETPVARMILSGDIQDGDEINISVRNERLHIEPIHNIDADAQPRQLESSELM
;
A
#
# COMPACT_ATOMS: atom_id res chain seq x y z
N ARG A 1 60.27 -48.56 1.49
CA ARG A 1 61.36 -47.95 0.69
C ARG A 1 61.02 -48.22 -0.77
N GLU A 2 60.68 -47.29 -1.62
CA GLU A 2 60.53 -45.83 -1.61
C GLU A 2 59.63 -45.57 -2.81
N SER A 3 58.42 -45.07 -2.58
CA SER A 3 57.60 -44.33 -3.56
C SER A 3 56.48 -43.59 -2.79
N GLU A 4 56.82 -43.10 -1.60
CA GLU A 4 56.11 -42.01 -0.93
C GLU A 4 56.82 -40.74 -1.35
N GLN A 5 56.22 -39.93 -2.22
CA GLN A 5 56.46 -38.49 -2.32
C GLN A 5 55.61 -37.93 -3.46
N PHE A 6 54.34 -37.64 -3.19
CA PHE A 6 53.61 -36.51 -3.79
C PHE A 6 52.41 -36.20 -2.89
N LEU A 7 52.71 -35.76 -1.67
CA LEU A 7 51.82 -34.93 -0.88
C LEU A 7 52.63 -33.69 -0.49
N SER A 8 52.32 -32.53 -1.09
CA SER A 8 52.10 -31.30 -0.33
C SER A 8 51.71 -30.14 -1.25
N SER A 9 50.93 -29.22 -0.64
CA SER A 9 50.54 -27.88 -1.08
C SER A 9 49.29 -27.77 -1.95
N GLY A 10 48.17 -27.40 -1.30
CA GLY A 10 46.99 -26.83 -1.94
C GLY A 10 45.65 -27.42 -1.52
N GLU A 11 45.23 -27.17 -0.27
CA GLU A 11 43.83 -27.24 0.20
C GLU A 11 43.10 -28.59 0.08
N ARG A 12 43.25 -29.42 1.12
CA ARG A 12 42.09 -30.18 1.60
C ARG A 12 41.00 -29.16 1.95
N GLN A 13 40.07 -28.93 1.03
CA GLN A 13 38.78 -28.34 1.35
C GLN A 13 38.20 -29.18 2.49
N LEU A 14 38.25 -28.62 3.71
CA LEU A 14 37.55 -29.17 4.86
C LEU A 14 36.09 -29.28 4.44
N LEU A 15 35.62 -30.50 4.20
CA LEU A 15 34.21 -30.81 4.07
C LEU A 15 33.57 -30.28 5.36
N ARG A 16 32.86 -29.15 5.24
CA ARG A 16 32.00 -28.66 6.31
C ARG A 16 30.82 -29.62 6.40
N ASP A 17 30.61 -30.20 7.58
CA ASP A 17 29.45 -31.06 7.87
C ASP A 17 28.16 -30.27 8.12
N GLU A 18 28.20 -28.93 8.04
CA GLU A 18 27.03 -28.07 8.19
C GLU A 18 26.70 -27.37 6.87
N VAL A 19 25.44 -27.51 6.45
CA VAL A 19 24.88 -26.80 5.30
C VAL A 19 24.54 -25.39 5.74
N THR A 20 25.14 -24.39 5.09
CA THR A 20 24.86 -22.98 5.35
C THR A 20 23.76 -22.43 4.43
N GLU A 21 23.18 -21.28 4.77
CA GLU A 21 22.20 -20.58 3.89
C GLU A 21 22.78 -20.31 2.49
N ASP A 22 24.08 -20.02 2.41
CA ASP A 22 24.79 -19.83 1.13
C ASP A 22 24.84 -21.11 0.29
N ASP A 23 24.92 -22.29 0.93
CA ASP A 23 24.95 -23.58 0.23
C ASP A 23 23.56 -23.95 -0.31
N ILE A 24 22.50 -23.63 0.45
CA ILE A 24 21.11 -23.74 -0.01
C ILE A 24 20.87 -22.77 -1.16
N ALA A 25 21.28 -21.50 -1.02
CA ALA A 25 21.13 -20.48 -2.06
C ALA A 25 21.86 -20.85 -3.35
N LYS A 26 23.07 -21.41 -3.27
CA LYS A 26 23.81 -21.93 -4.45
C LYS A 26 23.08 -23.10 -5.12
N SER A 27 22.54 -24.02 -4.32
CA SER A 27 21.79 -25.18 -4.83
C SER A 27 20.51 -24.76 -5.55
N VAL A 28 19.71 -23.88 -4.92
CA VAL A 28 18.49 -23.31 -5.51
C VAL A 28 18.81 -22.47 -6.75
N SER A 29 19.88 -21.66 -6.70
CA SER A 29 20.33 -20.89 -7.87
C SER A 29 20.77 -21.77 -9.03
N SER A 30 21.46 -22.89 -8.74
CA SER A 30 21.87 -23.86 -9.77
C SER A 30 20.68 -24.53 -10.43
N TRP A 31 19.62 -24.84 -9.67
CA TRP A 31 18.43 -25.48 -10.20
C TRP A 31 17.53 -24.53 -10.98
N THR A 32 17.37 -23.30 -10.48
CA THR A 32 16.46 -22.29 -11.07
C THR A 32 17.13 -21.42 -12.13
N ARG A 33 18.47 -21.39 -12.17
CA ARG A 33 19.30 -20.40 -12.90
C ARG A 33 19.08 -18.95 -12.46
N ILE A 34 18.42 -18.73 -11.33
CA ILE A 34 18.17 -17.40 -10.76
C ILE A 34 19.22 -17.15 -9.67
N PRO A 35 20.01 -16.07 -9.73
CA PRO A 35 21.04 -15.79 -8.73
C PRO A 35 20.42 -15.35 -7.39
N VAL A 36 20.14 -16.31 -6.50
CA VAL A 36 19.48 -16.09 -5.20
C VAL A 36 20.26 -15.11 -4.32
N ALA A 37 21.60 -15.15 -4.35
CA ALA A 37 22.43 -14.20 -3.58
C ALA A 37 22.22 -12.73 -4.01
N LYS A 38 22.02 -12.47 -5.31
CA LYS A 38 21.70 -11.12 -5.80
C LYS A 38 20.29 -10.68 -5.40
N LEU A 39 19.34 -11.62 -5.39
CA LEU A 39 17.97 -11.35 -4.91
C LEU A 39 17.98 -10.97 -3.42
N LEU A 40 18.75 -11.68 -2.60
CA LEU A 40 18.89 -11.39 -1.18
C LEU A 40 19.53 -10.03 -0.91
N SER A 41 20.56 -9.64 -1.68
CA SER A 41 21.14 -8.29 -1.56
C SER A 41 20.16 -7.19 -1.96
N SER A 42 19.41 -7.38 -3.05
CA SER A 42 18.40 -6.41 -3.47
C SER A 42 17.24 -6.31 -2.49
N GLU A 43 16.83 -7.44 -1.86
CA GLU A 43 15.78 -7.44 -0.84
C GLU A 43 16.23 -6.64 0.40
N LYS A 44 17.49 -6.77 0.83
CA LYS A 44 18.04 -5.98 1.94
C LYS A 44 18.04 -4.47 1.65
N GLU A 45 18.49 -4.06 0.47
CA GLU A 45 18.47 -2.64 0.07
C GLU A 45 17.04 -2.10 0.02
N LYS A 46 16.10 -2.88 -0.55
CA LYS A 46 14.68 -2.53 -0.58
C LYS A 46 14.09 -2.33 0.82
N LEU A 47 14.44 -3.22 1.76
CA LEU A 47 13.97 -3.12 3.16
C LEU A 47 14.58 -1.91 3.89
N LEU A 48 15.84 -1.57 3.63
CA LEU A 48 16.49 -0.40 4.22
C LEU A 48 15.90 0.92 3.67
N GLY A 49 15.51 0.94 2.39
CA GLY A 49 14.85 2.09 1.74
C GLY A 49 13.33 2.12 1.86
N LEU A 50 12.71 1.16 2.55
CA LEU A 50 11.25 0.98 2.58
C LEU A 50 10.51 2.26 3.00
N GLY A 51 10.98 2.94 4.05
CA GLY A 51 10.34 4.16 4.54
C GLY A 51 10.30 5.29 3.51
N ASP A 52 11.37 5.45 2.74
CA ASP A 52 11.46 6.48 1.70
C ASP A 52 10.53 6.17 0.52
N GLU A 53 10.46 4.91 0.10
CA GLU A 53 9.54 4.47 -0.96
C GLU A 53 8.07 4.64 -0.53
N LEU A 54 7.74 4.31 0.72
CA LEU A 54 6.40 4.55 1.27
C LEU A 54 6.08 6.06 1.32
N ALA A 55 7.04 6.91 1.70
CA ALA A 55 6.85 8.36 1.81
C ALA A 55 6.63 9.06 0.46
N ARG A 56 7.05 8.47 -0.67
CA ARG A 56 6.73 8.98 -2.01
C ARG A 56 5.24 8.88 -2.33
N ARG A 57 4.56 7.85 -1.80
CA ARG A 57 3.13 7.56 -2.08
C ARG A 57 2.21 8.05 -0.94
N VAL A 58 2.67 7.97 0.31
CA VAL A 58 1.89 8.30 1.51
C VAL A 58 2.36 9.62 2.10
N ILE A 59 1.59 10.67 1.87
CA ILE A 59 1.94 12.03 2.26
C ILE A 59 1.49 12.35 3.69
N GLY A 60 2.36 13.00 4.47
CA GLY A 60 2.01 13.60 5.76
C GLY A 60 1.99 12.64 6.96
N GLN A 61 2.30 11.36 6.77
CA GLN A 61 2.17 10.32 7.81
C GLN A 61 3.53 9.73 8.21
N LYS A 62 4.50 10.59 8.54
CA LYS A 62 5.90 10.19 8.79
C LYS A 62 6.02 9.18 9.93
N GLU A 63 5.31 9.41 11.04
CA GLU A 63 5.33 8.54 12.20
C GLU A 63 4.72 7.15 11.89
N ALA A 64 3.66 7.11 11.09
CA ALA A 64 3.06 5.86 10.64
C ALA A 64 4.00 5.05 9.75
N ILE A 65 4.67 5.74 8.81
CA ILE A 65 5.64 5.12 7.90
C ILE A 65 6.84 4.58 8.68
N ALA A 66 7.37 5.35 9.64
CA ALA A 66 8.47 4.91 10.48
C ALA A 66 8.10 3.65 11.28
N ALA A 67 6.97 3.66 11.99
CA ALA A 67 6.53 2.53 12.79
C ALA A 67 6.33 1.25 11.96
N VAL A 68 5.72 1.35 10.78
CA VAL A 68 5.56 0.22 9.85
C VAL A 68 6.92 -0.29 9.37
N THR A 69 7.80 0.63 8.96
CA THR A 69 9.13 0.28 8.44
C THR A 69 9.96 -0.45 9.49
N GLU A 70 10.02 0.07 10.71
CA GLU A 70 10.74 -0.53 11.83
C GLU A 70 10.20 -1.91 12.18
N ALA A 71 8.87 -2.08 12.27
CA ALA A 71 8.27 -3.38 12.57
C ALA A 71 8.57 -4.44 11.49
N VAL A 72 8.50 -4.08 10.22
CA VAL A 72 8.86 -4.97 9.10
C VAL A 72 10.34 -5.33 9.13
N GLN A 73 11.22 -4.35 9.35
CA GLN A 73 12.66 -4.58 9.46
C GLN A 73 13.01 -5.49 10.63
N ARG A 74 12.40 -5.31 11.82
CA ARG A 74 12.59 -6.21 12.98
C ARG A 74 12.24 -7.65 12.62
N SER A 75 11.12 -7.85 11.94
CA SER A 75 10.66 -9.17 11.52
C SER A 75 11.60 -9.83 10.52
N ARG A 76 12.02 -9.08 9.49
CA ARG A 76 12.96 -9.56 8.46
C ARG A 76 14.38 -9.79 8.97
N ALA A 77 14.77 -9.13 10.06
CA ALA A 77 16.02 -9.39 10.77
C ALA A 77 15.96 -10.64 11.67
N GLY A 78 14.82 -11.35 11.73
CA GLY A 78 14.65 -12.53 12.58
C GLY A 78 14.50 -12.21 14.07
N LEU A 79 14.17 -10.96 14.41
CA LEU A 79 14.00 -10.51 15.81
C LEU A 79 12.56 -10.67 16.32
N SER A 80 11.61 -10.98 15.43
CA SER A 80 10.20 -11.23 15.77
C SER A 80 9.93 -12.71 16.07
N ASN A 81 8.82 -12.99 16.74
CA ASN A 81 8.37 -14.36 16.99
C ASN A 81 7.99 -15.06 15.66
N PRO A 82 8.63 -16.19 15.29
CA PRO A 82 8.38 -16.86 14.02
C PRO A 82 7.00 -17.53 13.91
N ASN A 83 6.28 -17.68 15.03
CA ASN A 83 4.94 -18.27 15.06
C ASN A 83 3.82 -17.23 14.93
N ARG A 84 4.13 -15.94 14.75
CA ARG A 84 3.15 -14.87 14.60
C ARG A 84 3.25 -14.26 13.20
N PRO A 85 2.24 -13.49 12.75
CA PRO A 85 2.37 -12.69 11.54
C PRO A 85 3.63 -11.81 11.58
N ILE A 86 4.13 -11.41 10.40
CA ILE A 86 5.31 -10.56 10.24
C ILE A 86 5.23 -9.33 11.14
N ALA A 87 4.06 -8.68 11.13
CA ALA A 87 3.68 -7.60 12.01
C ALA A 87 2.16 -7.46 12.06
N SER A 88 1.65 -6.90 13.16
CA SER A 88 0.24 -6.58 13.34
C SER A 88 0.05 -5.13 13.79
N PHE A 89 -0.80 -4.39 13.08
CA PHE A 89 -0.98 -2.96 13.25
C PHE A 89 -2.45 -2.58 13.50
N ALA A 90 -2.68 -1.65 14.42
CA ALA A 90 -3.93 -0.87 14.47
C ALA A 90 -3.70 0.52 13.86
N PHE A 91 -4.29 0.79 12.70
CA PHE A 91 -4.29 2.10 12.05
C PHE A 91 -5.52 2.90 12.51
N LEU A 92 -5.27 3.94 13.29
CA LEU A 92 -6.30 4.75 13.94
C LEU A 92 -6.32 6.14 13.32
N GLY A 93 -7.50 6.69 13.02
CA GLY A 93 -7.61 8.07 12.55
C GLY A 93 -8.88 8.34 11.76
N PRO A 94 -9.09 9.58 11.32
CA PRO A 94 -10.25 9.93 10.49
C PRO A 94 -10.19 9.28 9.11
N THR A 95 -11.29 9.39 8.36
CA THR A 95 -11.34 8.86 6.99
C THR A 95 -10.48 9.71 6.03
N GLY A 96 -9.91 9.08 5.01
CA GLY A 96 -9.21 9.80 3.95
C GLY A 96 -7.85 10.40 4.32
N VAL A 97 -7.22 9.98 5.42
CA VAL A 97 -5.87 10.43 5.84
C VAL A 97 -4.71 9.55 5.38
N GLY A 98 -4.99 8.40 4.76
CA GLY A 98 -3.95 7.52 4.19
C GLY A 98 -3.81 6.13 4.80
N LYS A 99 -4.69 5.69 5.71
CA LYS A 99 -4.66 4.33 6.31
C LYS A 99 -4.61 3.21 5.26
N THR A 100 -5.56 3.21 4.34
CA THR A 100 -5.65 2.23 3.25
C THR A 100 -4.53 2.45 2.22
N GLU A 101 -4.11 3.69 2.01
CA GLU A 101 -3.04 4.01 1.05
C GLU A 101 -1.69 3.47 1.53
N LEU A 102 -1.38 3.59 2.84
CA LEU A 102 -0.20 2.98 3.43
C LEU A 102 -0.23 1.46 3.33
N SER A 103 -1.41 0.84 3.48
CA SER A 103 -1.56 -0.61 3.32
C SER A 103 -1.25 -1.05 1.89
N LYS A 104 -1.74 -0.31 0.88
CA LYS A 104 -1.48 -0.55 -0.54
C LYS A 104 -0.01 -0.34 -0.89
N ALA A 105 0.56 0.78 -0.48
CA ALA A 105 1.96 1.10 -0.70
C ALA A 105 2.88 0.04 -0.06
N LEU A 106 2.59 -0.38 1.17
CA LEU A 106 3.32 -1.44 1.85
C LEU A 106 3.24 -2.77 1.10
N THR A 107 2.05 -3.12 0.61
CA THR A 107 1.83 -4.35 -0.15
C THR A 107 2.67 -4.36 -1.43
N GLU A 108 2.59 -3.28 -2.21
CA GLU A 108 3.37 -3.12 -3.44
C GLU A 108 4.89 -3.17 -3.16
N GLN A 109 5.36 -2.47 -2.12
CA GLN A 109 6.78 -2.45 -1.79
C GLN A 109 7.31 -3.78 -1.27
N LEU A 110 6.50 -4.59 -0.57
CA LEU A 110 6.99 -5.87 -0.03
C LEU A 110 6.79 -7.05 -0.96
N PHE A 111 5.74 -7.02 -1.79
CA PHE A 111 5.33 -8.18 -2.58
C PHE A 111 5.36 -7.92 -4.09
N ASP A 112 5.73 -6.72 -4.53
CA ASP A 112 5.77 -6.31 -5.95
C ASP A 112 4.41 -6.52 -6.67
N ASP A 113 3.31 -6.59 -5.91
CA ASP A 113 1.95 -6.80 -6.40
C ASP A 113 0.94 -6.15 -5.43
N GLU A 114 0.31 -5.04 -5.82
CA GLU A 114 -0.77 -4.42 -5.02
C GLU A 114 -1.95 -5.38 -4.79
N ASN A 115 -2.15 -6.39 -5.66
CA ASN A 115 -3.21 -7.39 -5.48
C ASN A 115 -2.88 -8.43 -4.39
N ALA A 116 -1.68 -8.39 -3.80
CA ALA A 116 -1.38 -9.15 -2.58
C ALA A 116 -2.03 -8.53 -1.32
N LEU A 117 -2.79 -7.44 -1.48
CA LEU A 117 -3.64 -6.86 -0.45
C LEU A 117 -4.98 -7.58 -0.39
N ILE A 118 -5.17 -8.40 0.64
CA ILE A 118 -6.45 -9.04 0.96
C ILE A 118 -7.23 -8.07 1.84
N ARG A 119 -8.19 -7.36 1.24
CA ARG A 119 -9.03 -6.39 1.96
C ARG A 119 -10.38 -7.00 2.33
N LEU A 120 -10.76 -6.86 3.59
CA LEU A 120 -12.03 -7.30 4.15
C LEU A 120 -12.70 -6.11 4.84
N ASP A 121 -13.92 -5.76 4.41
CA ASP A 121 -14.73 -4.71 5.04
C ASP A 121 -15.49 -5.32 6.22
N MET A 122 -15.20 -4.86 7.44
CA MET A 122 -15.80 -5.41 8.66
C MET A 122 -17.27 -5.06 8.82
N SER A 123 -17.80 -4.11 8.04
CA SER A 123 -19.23 -3.85 7.93
C SER A 123 -20.00 -5.05 7.32
N GLU A 124 -19.36 -5.87 6.48
CA GLU A 124 -19.99 -7.09 5.95
C GLU A 124 -20.16 -8.19 7.01
N TYR A 125 -19.41 -8.09 8.13
CA TYR A 125 -19.38 -9.08 9.20
C TYR A 125 -20.01 -8.57 10.50
N MET A 126 -20.92 -7.59 10.42
CA MET A 126 -21.69 -7.07 11.55
C MET A 126 -22.63 -8.13 12.17
N GLU A 127 -23.11 -9.07 11.36
CA GLU A 127 -24.04 -10.10 11.79
C GLU A 127 -23.34 -11.44 12.03
N LYS A 128 -23.75 -12.15 13.09
CA LYS A 128 -23.12 -13.39 13.54
C LYS A 128 -22.99 -14.45 12.45
N PHE A 129 -24.00 -14.61 11.58
CA PHE A 129 -23.95 -15.63 10.52
C PHE A 129 -22.91 -15.30 9.44
N ASN A 130 -22.62 -14.02 9.18
CA ASN A 130 -21.61 -13.61 8.20
C ASN A 130 -20.19 -13.92 8.68
N VAL A 131 -19.95 -14.02 9.99
CA VAL A 131 -18.63 -14.38 10.55
C VAL A 131 -18.12 -15.71 9.99
N SER A 132 -19.02 -16.67 9.79
CA SER A 132 -18.67 -17.96 9.19
C SER A 132 -18.07 -17.82 7.79
N ARG A 133 -18.42 -16.78 7.02
CA ARG A 133 -17.86 -16.54 5.68
C ARG A 133 -16.36 -16.27 5.69
N LEU A 134 -15.77 -15.81 6.82
CA LEU A 134 -14.32 -15.61 6.93
C LEU A 134 -13.56 -16.94 6.85
N ILE A 135 -14.04 -17.97 7.54
CA ILE A 135 -13.36 -19.26 7.72
C ILE A 135 -14.05 -20.42 6.99
N GLY A 136 -15.23 -20.19 6.42
CA GLY A 136 -16.05 -21.16 5.73
C GLY A 136 -17.29 -21.54 6.54
N SER A 137 -18.37 -21.88 5.82
CA SER A 137 -19.58 -22.45 6.45
C SER A 137 -19.26 -23.81 7.07
N PRO A 138 -19.92 -24.23 8.16
CA PRO A 138 -19.80 -25.59 8.70
C PRO A 138 -20.34 -26.65 7.74
N PRO A 139 -19.97 -27.95 7.93
CA PRO A 139 -20.55 -29.04 7.15
C PRO A 139 -22.09 -29.04 7.21
N GLY A 140 -22.74 -29.13 6.05
CA GLY A 140 -24.21 -29.16 5.93
C GLY A 140 -24.88 -27.81 5.67
N TYR A 141 -24.12 -26.71 5.57
CA TYR A 141 -24.62 -25.39 5.19
C TYR A 141 -24.27 -25.04 3.74
N VAL A 142 -25.07 -24.16 3.10
CA VAL A 142 -24.78 -23.63 1.77
C VAL A 142 -23.43 -22.90 1.79
N GLY A 143 -22.59 -23.12 0.77
CA GLY A 143 -21.24 -22.56 0.69
C GLY A 143 -20.15 -23.33 1.44
N TYR A 144 -20.46 -24.53 1.97
CA TYR A 144 -19.46 -25.39 2.64
C TYR A 144 -18.23 -25.69 1.77
N GLU A 145 -18.42 -25.92 0.46
CA GLU A 145 -17.34 -26.27 -0.46
C GLU A 145 -16.50 -25.07 -0.92
N GLU A 146 -16.97 -23.83 -0.74
CA GLU A 146 -16.29 -22.62 -1.22
C GLU A 146 -15.13 -22.18 -0.32
N GLY A 147 -15.02 -22.76 0.89
CA GLY A 147 -14.05 -22.35 1.90
C GLY A 147 -14.36 -20.97 2.50
N GLY A 148 -13.46 -20.48 3.36
CA GLY A 148 -13.57 -19.14 3.92
C GLY A 148 -12.94 -18.09 3.03
N GLN A 149 -13.52 -16.89 2.97
CA GLN A 149 -12.97 -15.78 2.19
C GLN A 149 -11.56 -15.40 2.65
N LEU A 150 -11.32 -15.36 3.96
CA LEU A 150 -9.99 -15.06 4.52
C LEU A 150 -9.05 -16.27 4.35
N THR A 151 -9.52 -17.45 4.75
CA THR A 151 -8.69 -18.66 4.76
C THR A 151 -8.27 -19.08 3.35
N GLU A 152 -9.15 -19.02 2.35
CA GLU A 152 -8.81 -19.33 0.96
C GLU A 152 -7.93 -18.26 0.31
N ALA A 153 -8.15 -16.97 0.61
CA ALA A 153 -7.33 -15.90 0.07
C ALA A 153 -5.87 -16.03 0.52
N VAL A 154 -5.64 -16.27 1.82
CA VAL A 154 -4.28 -16.45 2.37
C VAL A 154 -3.69 -17.80 1.96
N ARG A 155 -4.48 -18.87 1.88
CA ARG A 155 -3.99 -20.17 1.37
C ARG A 155 -3.48 -20.07 -0.07
N ARG A 156 -4.12 -19.25 -0.91
CA ARG A 156 -3.69 -18.98 -2.30
C ARG A 156 -2.52 -18.00 -2.36
N ARG A 157 -2.43 -17.05 -1.43
CA ARG A 157 -1.38 -16.02 -1.35
C ARG A 157 -0.87 -15.88 0.10
N PRO A 158 0.04 -16.78 0.54
CA PRO A 158 0.55 -16.78 1.92
C PRO A 158 1.39 -15.55 2.27
N TYR A 159 2.02 -14.94 1.25
CA TYR A 159 2.73 -13.67 1.33
C TYR A 159 1.76 -12.55 0.94
N SER A 160 1.16 -11.91 1.93
CA SER A 160 0.12 -10.92 1.69
C SER A 160 -0.01 -9.92 2.85
N VAL A 161 -0.63 -8.79 2.56
CA VAL A 161 -1.16 -7.89 3.60
C VAL A 161 -2.64 -8.19 3.77
N VAL A 162 -3.08 -8.47 4.98
CA VAL A 162 -4.49 -8.67 5.32
C VAL A 162 -5.01 -7.42 6.01
N LEU A 163 -5.90 -6.70 5.34
CA LEU A 163 -6.49 -5.45 5.80
C LEU A 163 -7.94 -5.67 6.26
N PHE A 164 -8.16 -5.56 7.56
CA PHE A 164 -9.47 -5.53 8.20
C PHE A 164 -9.92 -4.07 8.35
N ASP A 165 -10.77 -3.60 7.44
CA ASP A 165 -11.19 -2.20 7.38
C ASP A 165 -12.41 -1.97 8.30
N GLU A 166 -12.43 -0.85 9.04
CA GLU A 166 -13.50 -0.47 9.97
C GLU A 166 -13.80 -1.52 11.06
N ILE A 167 -12.75 -2.01 11.72
CA ILE A 167 -12.83 -3.14 12.66
C ILE A 167 -13.85 -2.96 13.80
N GLU A 168 -14.17 -1.73 14.19
CA GLU A 168 -15.20 -1.44 15.19
C GLU A 168 -16.63 -1.85 14.78
N LYS A 169 -16.86 -2.13 13.49
CA LYS A 169 -18.16 -2.58 12.97
C LYS A 169 -18.32 -4.10 13.07
N ALA A 170 -17.23 -4.86 13.18
CA ALA A 170 -17.28 -6.32 13.19
C ALA A 170 -18.13 -6.87 14.36
N HIS A 171 -18.80 -7.99 14.11
CA HIS A 171 -19.41 -8.78 15.18
C HIS A 171 -18.33 -9.28 16.17
N PRO A 172 -18.61 -9.36 17.48
CA PRO A 172 -17.63 -9.80 18.48
C PRO A 172 -16.96 -11.15 18.21
N ASP A 173 -17.66 -12.07 17.55
CA ASP A 173 -17.12 -13.41 17.22
C ASP A 173 -15.96 -13.35 16.20
N VAL A 174 -15.83 -12.26 15.43
CA VAL A 174 -14.67 -12.04 14.55
C VAL A 174 -13.38 -11.92 15.37
N PHE A 175 -13.43 -11.28 16.54
CA PHE A 175 -12.24 -11.11 17.39
C PHE A 175 -11.68 -12.42 17.92
N ASN A 176 -12.51 -13.45 18.09
CA ASN A 176 -12.04 -14.77 18.50
C ASN A 176 -11.15 -15.41 17.42
N ILE A 177 -11.54 -15.23 16.15
CA ILE A 177 -10.76 -15.69 15.00
C ILE A 177 -9.45 -14.89 14.90
N LEU A 178 -9.53 -13.57 15.06
CA LEU A 178 -8.36 -12.70 15.02
C LEU A 178 -7.39 -12.95 16.17
N LEU A 179 -7.87 -13.27 17.38
CA LEU A 179 -7.01 -13.66 18.50
C LEU A 179 -6.17 -14.88 18.15
N GLN A 180 -6.80 -15.93 17.59
CA GLN A 180 -6.09 -17.13 17.14
C GLN A 180 -5.03 -16.79 16.07
N LEU A 181 -5.40 -15.96 15.10
CA LEU A 181 -4.49 -15.50 14.05
C LEU A 181 -3.27 -14.76 14.65
N LEU A 182 -3.51 -13.80 15.54
CA LEU A 182 -2.46 -12.95 16.10
C LEU A 182 -1.55 -13.67 17.11
N ASP A 183 -2.05 -14.73 17.75
CA ASP A 183 -1.30 -15.54 18.72
C ASP A 183 -0.50 -16.65 18.06
N ASP A 184 -1.16 -17.47 17.24
CA ASP A 184 -0.60 -18.71 16.71
C ASP A 184 -0.16 -18.57 15.24
N GLY A 185 -0.41 -17.41 14.62
CA GLY A 185 -0.13 -17.19 13.20
C GLY A 185 -0.92 -18.15 12.31
N ARG A 186 -2.01 -18.74 12.81
CA ARG A 186 -2.73 -19.82 12.15
C ARG A 186 -4.22 -19.74 12.42
N ILE A 187 -5.02 -20.09 11.42
CA ILE A 187 -6.47 -20.28 11.57
C ILE A 187 -6.82 -21.68 11.08
N THR A 188 -7.70 -22.37 11.79
CA THR A 188 -8.32 -23.59 11.29
C THR A 188 -9.66 -23.25 10.66
N ASP A 189 -9.83 -23.61 9.39
CA ASP A 189 -11.06 -23.38 8.65
C ASP A 189 -12.18 -24.37 9.06
N SER A 190 -13.39 -24.16 8.55
CA SER A 190 -14.54 -25.01 8.88
C SER A 190 -14.44 -26.46 8.35
N GLN A 191 -13.47 -26.73 7.47
CA GLN A 191 -13.16 -28.05 6.94
C GLN A 191 -12.02 -28.73 7.72
N GLY A 192 -11.49 -28.08 8.76
CA GLY A 192 -10.39 -28.59 9.58
C GLY A 192 -9.01 -28.38 8.98
N ARG A 193 -8.88 -27.57 7.91
CA ARG A 193 -7.60 -27.23 7.28
C ARG A 193 -6.97 -26.05 8.03
N THR A 194 -5.72 -26.19 8.42
CA THR A 194 -4.95 -25.10 9.03
C THR A 194 -4.32 -24.23 7.96
N VAL A 195 -4.57 -22.93 8.01
CA VAL A 195 -3.99 -21.91 7.13
C VAL A 195 -2.95 -21.11 7.91
N ASP A 196 -1.80 -20.89 7.29
CA ASP A 196 -0.64 -20.21 7.87
C ASP A 196 -0.62 -18.72 7.51
N PHE A 197 -0.48 -17.88 8.53
CA PHE A 197 -0.42 -16.42 8.49
C PHE A 197 0.95 -15.87 8.92
N THR A 198 1.94 -16.70 9.22
CA THR A 198 3.28 -16.26 9.66
C THR A 198 3.99 -15.38 8.63
N ASN A 199 3.63 -15.52 7.34
CA ASN A 199 4.16 -14.70 6.24
C ASN A 199 3.26 -13.51 5.85
N THR A 200 2.27 -13.18 6.70
CA THR A 200 1.34 -12.08 6.45
C THR A 200 1.64 -10.85 7.31
N ILE A 201 1.23 -9.69 6.84
CA ILE A 201 1.12 -8.47 7.66
C ILE A 201 -0.36 -8.22 7.93
N VAL A 202 -0.73 -8.03 9.18
CA VAL A 202 -2.12 -7.81 9.60
C VAL A 202 -2.32 -6.33 9.89
N ILE A 203 -3.29 -5.70 9.25
CA ILE A 203 -3.63 -4.30 9.47
C ILE A 203 -5.11 -4.21 9.82
N LEU A 204 -5.41 -3.55 10.93
CA LEU A 204 -6.77 -3.25 11.38
C LEU A 204 -6.95 -1.74 11.28
N THR A 205 -7.87 -1.26 10.45
CA THR A 205 -8.20 0.17 10.45
C THR A 205 -9.36 0.44 11.39
N SER A 206 -9.33 1.57 12.07
CA SER A 206 -10.46 2.05 12.84
C SER A 206 -10.61 3.57 12.74
N ASN A 207 -11.85 4.02 12.76
CA ASN A 207 -12.19 5.44 12.89
C ASN A 207 -12.48 5.83 14.35
N ILE A 208 -12.24 4.95 15.33
CA ILE A 208 -12.35 5.28 16.75
C ILE A 208 -11.38 6.41 17.12
N GLY A 209 -11.88 7.39 17.87
CA GLY A 209 -11.08 8.55 18.30
C GLY A 209 -10.85 9.61 17.23
N SER A 210 -11.47 9.49 16.05
CA SER A 210 -11.31 10.46 14.95
C SER A 210 -11.60 11.90 15.35
N GLU A 211 -12.66 12.16 16.11
CA GLU A 211 -13.02 13.51 16.58
C GLU A 211 -11.90 14.10 17.44
N MET A 212 -11.34 13.30 18.35
CA MET A 212 -10.25 13.73 19.25
C MET A 212 -8.98 14.07 18.46
N ILE A 213 -8.68 13.26 17.44
CA ILE A 213 -7.53 13.48 16.54
C ILE A 213 -7.72 14.76 15.73
N LEU A 214 -8.92 15.03 15.23
CA LEU A 214 -9.24 16.25 14.49
C LEU A 214 -9.16 17.49 15.38
N GLU A 215 -9.69 17.45 16.60
CA GLU A 215 -9.67 18.56 17.55
C GLU A 215 -8.24 18.94 17.98
N GLN A 216 -7.42 17.93 18.30
CA GLN A 216 -6.08 18.13 18.87
C GLN A 216 -4.98 18.27 17.80
N SER A 217 -5.30 18.04 16.52
CA SER A 217 -4.38 18.29 15.39
C SER A 217 -3.88 19.74 15.30
N LYS A 218 -4.51 20.67 16.03
CA LYS A 218 -4.14 22.10 16.07
C LYS A 218 -2.97 22.41 17.01
N ASP A 219 -2.61 21.51 17.94
CA ASP A 219 -1.58 21.74 18.94
C ASP A 219 -0.68 20.51 19.13
N PRO A 220 0.56 20.52 18.60
CA PRO A 220 1.50 19.40 18.73
C PRO A 220 1.86 19.04 20.17
N THR A 221 1.73 19.97 21.12
CA THR A 221 2.06 19.73 22.54
C THR A 221 1.06 18.79 23.23
N GLN A 222 -0.09 18.56 22.60
CA GLN A 222 -1.16 17.72 23.14
C GLN A 222 -1.11 16.28 22.63
N TYR A 223 -0.09 15.88 21.87
CA TYR A 223 -0.01 14.53 21.29
C TYR A 223 -0.17 13.41 22.33
N GLU A 224 0.49 13.53 23.49
CA GLU A 224 0.37 12.52 24.55
C GLU A 224 -1.05 12.43 25.13
N ILE A 225 -1.72 13.59 25.28
CA ILE A 225 -3.10 13.68 25.74
C ILE A 225 -4.04 13.06 24.70
N MET A 226 -3.82 13.37 23.41
CA MET A 226 -4.56 12.80 22.29
C MET A 226 -4.44 11.28 22.28
N TYR A 227 -3.20 10.78 22.36
CA TYR A 227 -2.89 9.36 22.35
C TYR A 227 -3.60 8.64 23.51
N ALA A 228 -3.48 9.17 24.73
CA ALA A 228 -4.15 8.60 25.90
C ALA A 228 -5.67 8.49 25.69
N ARG A 229 -6.31 9.55 25.19
CA ARG A 229 -7.77 9.56 24.92
C ARG A 229 -8.18 8.58 23.83
N VAL A 230 -7.41 8.48 22.75
CA VAL A 230 -7.67 7.52 21.66
C VAL A 230 -7.55 6.09 22.19
N MET A 231 -6.53 5.80 23.02
CA MET A 231 -6.34 4.48 23.63
C MET A 231 -7.45 4.14 24.63
N ASP A 232 -7.94 5.12 25.39
CA ASP A 232 -9.09 4.90 26.29
C ASP A 232 -10.38 4.62 25.51
N ALA A 233 -10.60 5.31 24.38
CA ALA A 233 -11.71 5.02 23.49
C ALA A 233 -11.62 3.61 22.87
N LEU A 234 -10.42 3.16 22.52
CA LEU A 234 -10.18 1.78 22.08
C LEU A 234 -10.46 0.76 23.17
N ARG A 235 -9.96 0.96 24.39
CA ARG A 235 -10.19 0.06 25.54
C ARG A 235 -11.66 -0.02 25.95
N ALA A 236 -12.44 1.03 25.70
CA ALA A 236 -13.87 1.02 25.91
C ALA A 236 -14.62 0.15 24.88
N ARG A 237 -14.02 -0.12 23.71
CA ARG A 237 -14.64 -0.89 22.61
C ARG A 237 -14.10 -2.30 22.48
N PHE A 238 -12.79 -2.49 22.69
CA PHE A 238 -12.12 -3.78 22.55
C PHE A 238 -11.60 -4.30 23.88
N ARG A 239 -11.60 -5.62 24.02
CA ARG A 239 -11.06 -6.28 25.22
C ARG A 239 -9.54 -6.10 25.27
N PRO A 240 -8.94 -5.90 26.46
CA PRO A 240 -7.49 -5.78 26.61
C PRO A 240 -6.73 -6.97 26.02
N GLU A 241 -7.29 -8.18 26.12
CA GLU A 241 -6.72 -9.41 25.54
C GLU A 241 -6.42 -9.27 24.05
N PHE A 242 -7.35 -8.69 23.27
CA PHE A 242 -7.17 -8.46 21.84
C PHE A 242 -6.16 -7.35 21.57
N LEU A 243 -6.25 -6.23 22.29
CA LEU A 243 -5.34 -5.10 22.13
C LEU A 243 -3.89 -5.47 22.41
N ASN A 244 -3.65 -6.34 23.40
CA ASN A 244 -2.31 -6.81 23.76
C ASN A 244 -1.69 -7.77 22.72
N ARG A 245 -2.45 -8.21 21.70
CA ARG A 245 -1.93 -9.03 20.60
C ARG A 245 -1.50 -8.23 19.37
N LEU A 246 -1.71 -6.92 19.39
CA LEU A 246 -1.25 -6.02 18.35
C LEU A 246 0.15 -5.52 18.69
N ASP A 247 1.03 -5.49 17.69
CA ASP A 247 2.41 -5.09 17.91
C ASP A 247 2.52 -3.56 18.02
N GLU A 248 1.77 -2.81 17.21
CA GLU A 248 1.85 -1.35 17.20
C GLU A 248 0.47 -0.68 16.99
N PHE A 249 0.24 0.41 17.71
CA PHE A 249 -0.91 1.30 17.54
C PHE A 249 -0.46 2.60 16.87
N ILE A 250 -0.93 2.83 15.64
CA ILE A 250 -0.45 3.91 14.78
C ILE A 250 -1.57 4.91 14.55
N ILE A 251 -1.37 6.13 15.04
CA ILE A 251 -2.32 7.24 14.88
C ILE A 251 -1.96 8.04 13.61
N PHE A 252 -2.90 8.10 12.68
CA PHE A 252 -2.84 8.91 11.48
C PHE A 252 -3.39 10.30 11.77
N ARG A 253 -2.62 11.32 11.42
CA ARG A 253 -2.98 12.72 11.65
C ARG A 253 -3.85 13.25 10.52
N ALA A 254 -4.63 14.28 10.83
CA ALA A 254 -5.33 15.06 9.83
C ALA A 254 -4.34 15.66 8.82
N LEU A 255 -4.73 15.70 7.55
CA LEU A 255 -3.90 16.26 6.48
C LEU A 255 -4.05 17.79 6.47
N GLY A 256 -2.92 18.49 6.50
CA GLY A 256 -2.89 19.94 6.35
C GLY A 256 -2.90 20.37 4.89
N ARG A 257 -2.96 21.68 4.67
CA ARG A 257 -2.89 22.28 3.32
C ARG A 257 -1.64 21.86 2.52
N PRO A 258 -0.43 21.86 3.10
CA PRO A 258 0.77 21.41 2.37
C PRO A 258 0.68 19.95 1.92
N GLU A 259 0.17 19.07 2.79
CA GLU A 259 0.01 17.65 2.48
C GLU A 259 -1.03 17.44 1.38
N LEU A 260 -2.17 18.14 1.45
CA LEU A 260 -3.21 18.08 0.42
C LEU A 260 -2.68 18.53 -0.95
N ARG A 261 -1.90 19.62 -1.00
CA ARG A 261 -1.26 20.09 -2.23
C ARG A 261 -0.37 19.02 -2.86
N GLN A 262 0.46 18.36 -2.05
CA GLN A 262 1.31 17.28 -2.51
C GLN A 262 0.49 16.08 -3.01
N ILE A 263 -0.61 15.73 -2.34
CA ILE A 263 -1.51 14.67 -2.79
C ILE A 263 -2.16 15.03 -4.14
N VAL A 264 -2.61 16.28 -4.31
CA VAL A 264 -3.15 16.75 -5.59
C VAL A 264 -2.09 16.66 -6.68
N LYS A 265 -0.85 17.08 -6.39
CA LYS A 265 0.26 16.98 -7.35
C LYS A 265 0.46 15.55 -7.83
N LEU A 266 0.55 14.58 -6.93
CA LEU A 266 0.69 13.16 -7.28
C LEU A 266 -0.48 12.66 -8.14
N GLN A 267 -1.72 13.04 -7.79
CA GLN A 267 -2.88 12.62 -8.57
C GLN A 267 -2.92 13.26 -9.96
N VAL A 268 -2.48 14.51 -10.11
CA VAL A 268 -2.34 15.18 -11.42
C VAL A 268 -1.23 14.55 -12.25
N GLU A 269 -0.11 14.17 -11.63
CA GLU A 269 0.96 13.41 -12.30
C GLU A 269 0.43 12.06 -12.83
N ASP A 270 -0.42 11.37 -12.07
CA ASP A 270 -1.07 10.13 -12.51
C ASP A 270 -2.07 10.36 -13.67
N VAL A 271 -2.73 11.51 -13.74
CA VAL A 271 -3.51 11.92 -14.92
C VAL A 271 -2.56 12.08 -16.12
N GLY A 272 -1.42 12.75 -15.92
CA GLY A 272 -0.40 12.93 -16.95
C GLY A 272 0.11 11.60 -17.52
N LYS A 273 0.40 10.62 -16.66
CA LYS A 273 0.80 9.27 -17.08
C LYS A 273 -0.24 8.59 -17.98
N ARG A 274 -1.54 8.78 -17.72
CA ARG A 274 -2.61 8.17 -18.53
C ARG A 274 -2.73 8.76 -19.94
N ILE A 275 -2.34 10.02 -20.13
CA ILE A 275 -2.39 10.67 -21.45
C ILE A 275 -1.03 10.70 -22.16
N ALA A 276 0.03 10.24 -21.49
CA ALA A 276 1.38 10.18 -22.04
C ALA A 276 1.49 9.28 -23.29
N ASP A 277 0.64 8.26 -23.42
CA ASP A 277 0.57 7.41 -24.62
C ASP A 277 0.24 8.21 -25.89
N LYS A 278 -0.45 9.34 -25.74
CA LYS A 278 -0.74 10.30 -26.82
C LYS A 278 0.34 11.38 -26.97
N LYS A 279 1.50 11.18 -26.33
CA LYS A 279 2.62 12.14 -26.25
C LYS A 279 2.24 13.50 -25.66
N MET A 280 1.11 13.59 -24.98
CA MET A 280 0.69 14.82 -24.31
C MET A 280 1.39 14.95 -22.97
N THR A 281 1.66 16.18 -22.54
CA THR A 281 2.22 16.49 -21.22
C THR A 281 1.35 17.46 -20.45
N ILE A 282 1.31 17.35 -19.12
CA ILE A 282 0.60 18.29 -18.25
C ILE A 282 1.62 19.10 -17.46
N LYS A 283 1.47 20.43 -17.48
CA LYS A 283 2.14 21.34 -16.55
C LYS A 283 1.10 22.07 -15.71
N VAL A 284 1.27 22.03 -14.41
CA VAL A 284 0.35 22.64 -13.44
C VAL A 284 1.10 23.64 -12.58
N THR A 285 0.54 24.84 -12.40
CA THR A 285 1.12 25.85 -11.50
C THR A 285 0.80 25.52 -10.04
N GLU A 286 1.63 26.01 -9.11
CA GLU A 286 1.38 25.85 -7.66
C GLU A 286 0.01 26.43 -7.24
N GLU A 287 -0.40 27.55 -7.84
CA GLU A 287 -1.71 28.17 -7.61
C GLU A 287 -2.87 27.26 -8.05
N ALA A 288 -2.71 26.52 -9.14
CA ALA A 288 -3.71 25.54 -9.59
C ALA A 288 -3.77 24.33 -8.66
N LEU A 289 -2.63 23.86 -8.14
CA LEU A 289 -2.59 22.79 -7.13
C LEU A 289 -3.28 23.22 -5.83
N ASP A 290 -3.07 24.47 -5.41
CA ASP A 290 -3.76 25.07 -4.26
C ASP A 290 -5.26 25.16 -4.49
N TYR A 291 -5.68 25.67 -5.64
CA TYR A 291 -7.09 25.77 -5.99
C TYR A 291 -7.81 24.41 -5.92
N ILE A 292 -7.24 23.38 -6.54
CA ILE A 292 -7.84 22.03 -6.52
C ILE A 292 -7.88 21.48 -5.09
N SER A 293 -6.83 21.74 -4.31
CA SER A 293 -6.74 21.33 -2.91
C SER A 293 -7.83 22.00 -2.08
N GLU A 294 -8.08 23.29 -2.26
CA GLU A 294 -9.13 24.03 -1.55
C GLU A 294 -10.54 23.56 -1.94
N VAL A 295 -10.79 23.38 -3.24
CA VAL A 295 -12.10 22.94 -3.76
C VAL A 295 -12.41 21.48 -3.40
N GLY A 296 -11.38 20.65 -3.25
CA GLY A 296 -11.52 19.23 -2.92
C GLY A 296 -11.26 18.89 -1.45
N TYR A 297 -10.95 19.86 -0.59
CA TYR A 297 -10.71 19.63 0.82
C TYR A 297 -12.02 19.52 1.60
N ASP A 298 -12.12 18.48 2.41
CA ASP A 298 -13.18 18.32 3.40
C ASP A 298 -12.57 17.94 4.75
N PRO A 299 -12.81 18.73 5.82
CA PRO A 299 -12.25 18.44 7.15
C PRO A 299 -12.65 17.08 7.74
N VAL A 300 -13.81 16.53 7.32
CA VAL A 300 -14.35 15.25 7.81
C VAL A 300 -13.86 14.09 6.95
N TYR A 301 -13.81 14.28 5.63
CA TYR A 301 -13.46 13.21 4.67
C TYR A 301 -12.00 13.22 4.21
N GLY A 302 -11.17 14.16 4.69
CA GLY A 302 -9.75 14.25 4.38
C GLY A 302 -9.50 14.41 2.87
N ALA A 303 -8.55 13.65 2.34
CA ALA A 303 -8.19 13.67 0.91
C ALA A 303 -9.19 12.94 0.00
N ARG A 304 -10.21 12.25 0.55
CA ARG A 304 -11.15 11.41 -0.24
C ARG A 304 -11.90 12.19 -1.34
N PRO A 305 -12.32 13.46 -1.14
CA PRO A 305 -12.98 14.22 -2.20
C PRO A 305 -12.03 14.79 -3.27
N LEU A 306 -10.70 14.83 -3.03
CA LEU A 306 -9.73 15.38 -3.99
C LEU A 306 -9.82 14.72 -5.36
N LYS A 307 -9.95 13.38 -5.41
CA LYS A 307 -10.09 12.65 -6.67
C LYS A 307 -11.31 13.12 -7.47
N ARG A 308 -12.43 13.38 -6.80
CA ARG A 308 -13.65 13.91 -7.43
C ARG A 308 -13.46 15.36 -7.88
N ALA A 309 -12.75 16.18 -7.12
CA ALA A 309 -12.41 17.54 -7.52
C ALA A 309 -11.53 17.54 -8.78
N ILE A 310 -10.48 16.72 -8.83
CA ILE A 310 -9.61 16.57 -10.01
C ILE A 310 -10.40 16.07 -11.22
N GLN A 311 -11.28 15.07 -11.03
CA GLN A 311 -12.14 14.58 -12.12
C GLN A 311 -13.04 15.68 -12.69
N ARG A 312 -13.64 16.50 -11.83
CA ARG A 312 -14.58 17.56 -12.24
C ARG A 312 -13.87 18.77 -12.83
N GLU A 313 -12.81 19.24 -12.17
CA GLU A 313 -12.15 20.50 -12.50
C GLU A 313 -11.04 20.35 -13.54
N LEU A 314 -10.46 19.15 -13.68
CA LEU A 314 -9.35 18.89 -14.60
C LEU A 314 -9.68 17.81 -15.65
N GLU A 315 -9.96 16.57 -15.24
CA GLU A 315 -10.08 15.47 -16.21
C GLU A 315 -11.25 15.68 -17.18
N THR A 316 -12.41 16.12 -16.68
CA THR A 316 -13.61 16.32 -17.52
C THR A 316 -13.42 17.45 -18.53
N PRO A 317 -12.92 18.65 -18.15
CA PRO A 317 -12.58 19.69 -19.11
C PRO A 317 -11.52 19.26 -20.14
N VAL A 318 -10.42 18.63 -19.71
CA VAL A 318 -9.38 18.12 -20.64
C VAL A 318 -9.98 17.12 -21.63
N ALA A 319 -10.78 16.18 -21.15
CA ALA A 319 -11.44 15.20 -22.01
C ALA A 319 -12.35 15.86 -23.05
N ARG A 320 -13.11 16.90 -22.67
CA ARG A 320 -13.94 17.66 -23.62
C ARG A 320 -13.10 18.35 -24.69
N MET A 321 -11.99 18.97 -24.30
CA MET A 321 -11.09 19.67 -25.23
C MET A 321 -10.37 18.71 -26.19
N ILE A 322 -10.01 17.51 -25.73
CA ILE A 322 -9.49 16.45 -26.60
C ILE A 322 -10.57 16.00 -27.60
N LEU A 323 -11.82 15.84 -27.16
CA LEU A 323 -12.92 15.39 -28.02
C LEU A 323 -13.38 16.46 -29.03
N SER A 324 -13.28 17.75 -28.69
CA SER A 324 -13.56 18.86 -29.62
C SER A 324 -12.41 19.10 -30.60
N GLY A 325 -11.22 18.55 -30.35
CA GLY A 325 -10.02 18.75 -31.16
C GLY A 325 -9.22 20.00 -30.79
N ASP A 326 -9.56 20.66 -29.68
CA ASP A 326 -8.83 21.82 -29.15
C ASP A 326 -7.48 21.42 -28.52
N ILE A 327 -7.35 20.17 -28.07
CA ILE A 327 -6.09 19.55 -27.63
C ILE A 327 -5.78 18.39 -28.58
N GLN A 328 -4.57 18.38 -29.14
CA GLN A 328 -4.09 17.38 -30.07
C GLN A 328 -2.97 16.53 -29.46
N ASP A 329 -2.67 15.40 -30.11
CA ASP A 329 -1.58 14.53 -29.70
C ASP A 329 -0.24 15.28 -29.79
N GLY A 330 0.61 15.12 -28.76
CA GLY A 330 1.88 15.86 -28.65
C GLY A 330 1.80 17.24 -28.00
N ASP A 331 0.60 17.74 -27.67
CA ASP A 331 0.42 19.03 -27.02
C ASP A 331 0.87 19.03 -25.55
N GLU A 332 1.31 20.21 -25.10
CA GLU A 332 1.51 20.50 -23.68
C GLU A 332 0.29 21.22 -23.12
N ILE A 333 -0.32 20.67 -22.07
CA ILE A 333 -1.51 21.21 -21.42
C ILE A 333 -1.07 22.00 -20.19
N ASN A 334 -1.20 23.32 -20.25
CA ASN A 334 -0.93 24.21 -19.13
C ASN A 334 -2.19 24.42 -18.28
N ILE A 335 -2.07 24.17 -16.98
CA ILE A 335 -3.12 24.34 -16.00
C ILE A 335 -2.72 25.47 -15.05
N SER A 336 -3.52 26.53 -15.03
CA SER A 336 -3.31 27.71 -14.19
C SER A 336 -4.64 28.18 -13.59
N VAL A 337 -4.62 29.22 -12.75
CA VAL A 337 -5.84 29.85 -12.22
C VAL A 337 -6.03 31.21 -12.89
N ARG A 338 -7.22 31.46 -13.44
CA ARG A 338 -7.65 32.77 -13.93
C ARG A 338 -9.08 33.04 -13.48
N ASN A 339 -9.36 34.25 -12.98
CA ASN A 339 -10.69 34.65 -12.50
C ASN A 339 -11.29 33.66 -11.50
N GLU A 340 -10.49 33.22 -10.51
CA GLU A 340 -10.90 32.27 -9.45
C GLU A 340 -11.38 30.91 -9.99
N ARG A 341 -10.96 30.53 -11.19
CA ARG A 341 -11.26 29.24 -11.82
C ARG A 341 -10.02 28.64 -12.44
N LEU A 342 -10.01 27.32 -12.58
CA LEU A 342 -9.01 26.64 -13.36
C LEU A 342 -9.14 27.03 -14.84
N HIS A 343 -8.00 27.37 -15.42
CA HIS A 343 -7.83 27.69 -16.82
C HIS A 343 -6.89 26.66 -17.45
N ILE A 344 -7.35 26.04 -18.54
CA ILE A 344 -6.64 24.99 -19.26
C ILE A 344 -6.28 25.55 -20.64
N GLU A 345 -4.99 25.58 -20.94
CA GLU A 345 -4.44 26.17 -22.15
C GLU A 345 -3.55 25.15 -22.87
N PRO A 346 -3.93 24.67 -24.08
CA PRO A 346 -3.04 23.89 -24.91
C PRO A 346 -1.91 24.76 -25.47
N ILE A 347 -0.69 24.26 -25.38
CA ILE A 347 0.44 24.71 -26.18
C ILE A 347 0.64 23.67 -27.28
N HIS A 348 0.29 24.07 -28.50
CA HIS A 348 0.51 23.25 -29.67
C HIS A 348 2.00 23.15 -29.98
N ASN A 349 2.48 21.94 -30.19
CA ASN A 349 3.86 21.72 -30.59
C ASN A 349 3.99 21.95 -32.10
N ILE A 350 4.30 23.19 -32.49
CA ILE A 350 4.33 23.65 -33.89
C ILE A 350 5.40 22.91 -34.73
N ASP A 351 6.33 22.18 -34.11
CA ASP A 351 7.48 21.57 -34.79
C ASP A 351 7.24 20.16 -35.38
N ALA A 352 6.04 19.59 -35.26
CA ALA A 352 5.75 18.26 -35.82
C ALA A 352 5.30 18.25 -37.29
N ASP A 353 4.91 19.41 -37.86
CA ASP A 353 4.27 19.48 -39.19
C ASP A 353 5.09 20.27 -40.24
N ALA A 354 6.33 20.63 -39.93
CA ALA A 354 7.25 21.27 -40.88
C ALA A 354 7.97 20.24 -41.79
N GLN A 355 7.22 19.37 -42.48
CA GLN A 355 7.71 18.78 -43.72
C GLN A 355 7.27 19.66 -44.89
N PRO A 356 8.18 20.23 -45.70
CA PRO A 356 7.79 21.02 -46.85
C PRO A 356 7.01 20.10 -47.80
N ARG A 357 5.76 20.48 -48.13
CA ARG A 357 5.05 19.91 -49.27
C ARG A 357 5.97 20.03 -50.48
N GLN A 358 6.56 18.91 -50.89
CA GLN A 358 7.23 18.83 -52.17
C GLN A 358 6.19 19.19 -53.22
N LEU A 359 6.42 20.31 -53.89
CA LEU A 359 5.75 20.66 -55.12
C LEU A 359 6.04 19.52 -56.11
N GLU A 360 5.08 18.62 -56.30
CA GLU A 360 5.09 17.72 -57.45
C GLU A 360 4.96 18.57 -58.71
N SER A 361 6.13 18.92 -59.23
CA SER A 361 6.32 19.25 -60.62
C SER A 361 6.21 17.93 -61.37
N SER A 362 5.10 17.68 -62.05
CA SER A 362 5.08 16.73 -63.17
C SER A 362 4.41 17.39 -64.36
N GLU A 363 5.22 17.53 -65.40
CA GLU A 363 4.87 17.91 -66.74
C GLU A 363 3.98 16.85 -67.41
N LEU A 364 3.35 17.28 -68.52
CA LEU A 364 2.80 16.50 -69.66
C LEU A 364 1.31 16.11 -69.59
N MET A 365 0.46 16.98 -70.12
CA MET A 365 0.00 16.89 -71.53
C MET A 365 -0.29 18.26 -72.12
#